data_AF-A0A8C8GUL7-F1
#
_entry.id   AF-A0A8C8GUL7-F1
#
_cell.length_a   1.000
_cell.length_b   1.000
_cell.length_c   1.000
_cell.angle_alpha   90.00
_cell.angle_beta   90.00
_cell.angle_gamma   90.00
#
_symmetry.space_group_name_H-M   'P 1'
#
loop_
_entity.id
_entity.type
_entity.pdbx_description
1 polymer ?
#
loop_
_entity_poly.entity_id
_entity_poly.type
_entity_poly.pdbx_seq_one_letter_code
_entity_poly.pdbx_strand_id
1 'polypeptide(L)'
;CLLIVVQVRSATTENVWLRLLLPKEGQLVIKSKGLVYNVFSEGKSLRDDDVLQNLPVGTTATIYFKDLGPQVGWTMVFLAEYLGPLFIYLLFYFRAPYIYSHQDVFTSSPYSVVTLACACHTCHYIKRLIEAIFVHRFSHGTMPLRTIVRNCVYYWAFSAWLAFYINHPLYTPPSYGDMQVNYALAIFVLCELGNFSIHVALNNLKAEGGPKCRRFPHPTKNPFTWLFFFVSCPNYTYEVGAWASFSVMTQCLPVALFTFLAFIQMTIWAKGKHKTYSREFKDYPQLRMPIIPLLL
;
A
#
# COMPACT_ATOMS: atom_id res chain seq x y z
N CYS A 1 41.53 -14.30 -19.10
CA CYS A 1 40.70 -13.85 -17.97
C CYS A 1 40.62 -12.34 -18.00
N LEU A 2 39.43 -11.73 -17.93
CA LEU A 2 39.34 -10.28 -17.71
C LEU A 2 39.39 -10.08 -16.20
N LEU A 3 40.47 -9.48 -15.70
CA LEU A 3 40.62 -9.18 -14.27
C LEU A 3 39.87 -7.88 -13.99
N ILE A 4 38.60 -7.96 -13.59
CA ILE A 4 37.84 -6.75 -13.21
C ILE A 4 38.17 -6.45 -11.75
N VAL A 5 38.99 -5.42 -11.54
CA VAL A 5 39.29 -4.88 -10.21
C VAL A 5 38.16 -3.91 -9.84
N VAL A 6 37.26 -4.33 -8.94
CA VAL A 6 36.21 -3.44 -8.41
C VAL A 6 36.76 -2.73 -7.18
N GLN A 7 36.98 -1.42 -7.28
CA GLN A 7 37.31 -0.59 -6.13
C GLN A 7 36.01 -0.15 -5.45
N VAL A 8 35.79 -0.62 -4.22
CA VAL A 8 34.61 -0.30 -3.41
C VAL A 8 34.93 0.90 -2.51
N ARG A 9 34.16 1.98 -2.62
CA ARG A 9 34.22 3.13 -1.70
C ARG A 9 32.88 3.31 -0.98
N SER A 10 32.91 3.34 0.34
CA SER A 10 31.78 3.71 1.21
C SER A 10 31.69 5.24 1.27
N ALA A 11 30.48 5.79 1.12
CA ALA A 11 30.28 7.25 1.09
C ALA A 11 30.15 7.90 2.47
N THR A 12 30.00 7.12 3.56
CA THR A 12 29.51 7.69 4.83
C THR A 12 30.26 7.30 6.11
N THR A 13 31.02 6.20 6.16
CA THR A 13 31.94 5.89 7.29
C THR A 13 32.82 4.68 6.95
N GLU A 14 34.03 4.68 7.51
CA GLU A 14 35.19 3.74 7.41
C GLU A 14 35.32 2.87 6.15
N ASN A 15 36.51 2.94 5.54
CA ASN A 15 36.87 2.18 4.34
C ASN A 15 36.83 0.66 4.61
N VAL A 16 35.71 0.01 4.30
CA VAL A 16 35.64 -1.45 4.22
C VAL A 16 36.15 -1.88 2.85
N TRP A 17 37.38 -2.40 2.81
CA TRP A 17 37.98 -2.93 1.58
C TRP A 17 37.55 -4.39 1.38
N LEU A 18 36.61 -4.64 0.47
CA LEU A 18 36.26 -5.99 0.03
C LEU A 18 36.88 -6.25 -1.35
N ARG A 19 37.86 -7.17 -1.40
CA ARG A 19 38.48 -7.61 -2.64
C ARG A 19 37.72 -8.84 -3.17
N LEU A 20 36.83 -8.64 -4.13
CA LEU A 20 36.08 -9.73 -4.77
C LEU A 20 36.71 -10.09 -6.12
N LEU A 21 37.10 -11.36 -6.28
CA LEU A 21 37.50 -11.95 -7.56
C LEU A 21 36.27 -12.62 -8.16
N LEU A 22 35.79 -12.13 -9.30
CA LEU A 22 34.67 -12.76 -10.02
C LEU A 22 35.17 -13.60 -11.20
N PRO A 23 34.65 -14.84 -11.39
CA PRO A 23 34.82 -15.58 -12.63
C PRO A 23 34.06 -14.92 -13.78
N LYS A 24 34.44 -15.23 -15.03
CA LYS A 24 33.86 -14.70 -16.29
C LYS A 24 32.34 -14.86 -16.41
N GLU A 25 31.75 -15.77 -15.66
CA GLU A 25 30.32 -15.97 -15.51
C GLU A 25 30.00 -15.99 -14.01
N GLY A 26 29.39 -14.92 -13.50
CA GLY A 26 29.13 -14.80 -12.08
C GLY A 26 28.18 -13.65 -11.77
N GLN A 27 27.08 -13.98 -11.09
CA GLN A 27 26.16 -13.02 -10.51
C GLN A 27 26.79 -12.46 -9.23
N LEU A 28 26.97 -11.14 -9.13
CA LEU A 28 27.54 -10.50 -7.95
C LEU A 28 26.47 -10.43 -6.85
N VAL A 29 26.40 -11.44 -5.99
CA VAL A 29 25.47 -11.47 -4.86
C VAL A 29 26.19 -10.96 -3.60
N ILE A 30 26.03 -9.68 -3.28
CA ILE A 30 26.56 -9.11 -2.03
C ILE A 30 25.53 -9.35 -0.92
N LYS A 31 25.79 -10.35 -0.08
CA LYS A 31 25.05 -10.56 1.18
C LYS A 31 25.86 -10.00 2.34
N SER A 32 25.52 -8.78 2.76
CA SER A 32 25.92 -8.26 4.07
C SER A 32 24.88 -8.67 5.12
N LYS A 33 25.31 -9.19 6.26
CA LYS A 33 24.43 -9.44 7.41
C LYS A 33 24.00 -8.09 7.99
N GLY A 34 22.80 -7.64 7.64
CA GLY A 34 22.10 -6.54 8.32
C GLY A 34 22.15 -5.17 7.67
N LEU A 35 22.89 -4.98 6.57
CA LEU A 35 22.97 -3.70 5.86
C LEU A 35 22.54 -3.89 4.39
N VAL A 36 21.61 -3.04 3.95
CA VAL A 36 21.12 -2.99 2.56
C VAL A 36 21.78 -1.80 1.89
N TYR A 37 22.42 -2.06 0.75
CA TYR A 37 23.13 -1.04 -0.01
C TYR A 37 22.50 -0.84 -1.37
N ASN A 38 22.42 0.42 -1.82
CA ASN A 38 22.24 0.71 -3.24
C ASN A 38 23.60 0.77 -3.92
N VAL A 39 23.67 0.11 -5.08
CA VAL A 39 24.86 0.01 -5.91
C VAL A 39 24.75 1.07 -7.01
N PHE A 40 25.75 1.94 -7.16
CA PHE A 40 25.74 2.98 -8.20
C PHE A 40 26.89 2.80 -9.19
N SER A 41 26.60 3.03 -10.47
CA SER A 41 27.59 3.20 -11.54
C SER A 41 27.42 4.59 -12.15
N GLU A 42 28.48 5.40 -12.18
CA GLU A 42 28.47 6.77 -12.74
C GLU A 42 27.28 7.64 -12.26
N GLY A 43 26.88 7.49 -10.99
CA GLY A 43 25.78 8.25 -10.38
C GLY A 43 24.37 7.69 -10.61
N LYS A 44 24.20 6.60 -11.37
CA LYS A 44 22.90 5.92 -11.54
C LYS A 44 22.80 4.69 -10.64
N SER A 45 21.65 4.52 -9.98
CA SER A 45 21.34 3.32 -9.18
C SER A 45 21.19 2.12 -10.10
N LEU A 46 21.88 1.04 -9.79
CA LEU A 46 21.72 -0.27 -10.41
C LEU A 46 20.58 -1.05 -9.74
N ARG A 47 19.91 -1.91 -10.51
CA ARG A 47 18.90 -2.85 -10.03
C ARG A 47 19.55 -4.19 -9.70
N ASP A 48 18.91 -4.97 -8.84
CA ASP A 48 19.39 -6.30 -8.42
C ASP A 48 19.60 -7.28 -9.61
N ASP A 49 18.85 -7.09 -10.70
CA ASP A 49 18.91 -7.92 -11.90
C ASP A 49 19.85 -7.39 -13.00
N ASP A 50 20.53 -6.24 -12.77
CA ASP A 50 21.41 -5.66 -13.76
C ASP A 50 22.71 -6.47 -13.85
N VAL A 51 22.99 -7.02 -15.03
CA VAL A 51 24.22 -7.78 -15.30
C VAL A 51 25.35 -6.79 -15.59
N LEU A 52 26.45 -6.88 -14.83
CA LEU A 52 27.62 -6.02 -14.95
C LEU A 52 28.16 -5.91 -16.39
N GLN A 53 28.05 -6.98 -17.19
CA GLN A 53 28.49 -6.99 -18.60
C GLN A 53 27.67 -6.08 -19.52
N ASN A 54 26.43 -5.77 -19.15
CA ASN A 54 25.54 -4.90 -19.94
C ASN A 54 25.66 -3.43 -19.55
N LEU A 55 26.48 -3.11 -18.56
CA LEU A 55 26.73 -1.73 -18.15
C LEU A 55 27.85 -1.14 -19.02
N PRO A 56 27.78 0.15 -19.39
CA PRO A 56 28.78 0.82 -20.21
C PRO A 56 30.07 1.13 -19.42
N VAL A 57 30.54 0.17 -18.62
CA VAL A 57 31.81 0.25 -17.88
C VAL A 57 32.88 -0.45 -18.70
N GLY A 58 34.03 0.21 -18.87
CA GLY A 58 35.19 -0.37 -19.54
C GLY A 58 35.83 -1.51 -18.74
N THR A 59 37.15 -1.68 -18.83
CA THR A 59 37.90 -2.68 -18.05
C THR A 59 37.89 -2.43 -16.53
N THR A 60 37.50 -1.23 -16.10
CA THR A 60 37.47 -0.81 -14.69
C THR A 60 36.10 -0.23 -14.37
N ALA A 61 35.45 -0.74 -13.32
CA ALA A 61 34.16 -0.26 -12.84
C ALA A 61 34.30 0.24 -11.39
N THR A 62 33.97 1.50 -11.16
CA THR A 62 33.89 2.07 -9.80
C THR A 62 32.46 1.97 -9.31
N ILE A 63 32.27 1.21 -8.24
CA ILE A 63 30.94 0.96 -7.69
C ILE A 63 30.84 1.64 -6.32
N TYR A 64 29.86 2.51 -6.17
CA TYR A 64 29.57 3.16 -4.89
C TYR A 64 28.49 2.40 -4.14
N PHE A 65 28.70 2.23 -2.84
CA PHE A 65 27.71 1.64 -1.95
C PHE A 65 27.18 2.74 -1.03
N LYS A 66 25.86 2.96 -1.08
CA LYS A 66 25.18 3.82 -0.12
C LYS A 66 24.44 2.95 0.87
N ASP A 67 24.83 3.04 2.14
CA ASP A 67 24.08 2.43 3.23
C ASP A 67 22.71 3.11 3.36
N LEU A 68 21.64 2.32 3.30
CA LEU A 68 20.26 2.78 3.45
C LEU A 68 19.77 2.68 4.90
N GLY A 69 20.60 2.19 5.83
CA GLY A 69 20.26 1.92 7.21
C GLY A 69 19.31 0.72 7.38
N PRO A 70 18.65 0.59 8.55
CA PRO A 70 17.71 -0.51 8.80
C PRO A 70 16.54 -0.51 7.81
N GLN A 71 16.39 -1.62 7.10
CA GLN A 71 15.39 -1.84 6.07
C GLN A 71 14.45 -2.99 6.45
N VAL A 72 13.18 -2.88 6.07
CA VAL A 72 12.18 -3.92 6.28
C VAL A 72 11.52 -4.27 4.95
N GLY A 73 11.20 -5.55 4.74
CA GLY A 73 10.50 -6.02 3.55
C GLY A 73 9.07 -5.49 3.46
N TRP A 74 8.59 -5.26 2.23
CA TRP A 74 7.26 -4.68 1.97
C TRP A 74 6.11 -5.42 2.65
N THR A 75 6.12 -6.75 2.70
CA THR A 75 5.07 -7.52 3.39
C THR A 75 4.96 -7.13 4.87
N MET A 76 6.09 -7.04 5.58
CA MET A 76 6.10 -6.65 6.99
C MET A 76 5.67 -5.19 7.20
N VAL A 77 5.97 -4.31 6.24
CA VAL A 77 5.48 -2.92 6.26
C VAL A 77 3.96 -2.89 6.25
N PHE A 78 3.34 -3.56 5.27
CA PHE A 78 1.88 -3.56 5.14
C PHE A 78 1.19 -4.26 6.31
N LEU A 79 1.77 -5.35 6.84
CA LEU A 79 1.25 -5.99 8.04
C LEU A 79 1.24 -5.03 9.24
N ALA A 80 2.34 -4.32 9.50
CA ALA A 80 2.40 -3.35 10.59
C ALA A 80 1.42 -2.17 10.38
N GLU A 81 1.30 -1.68 9.15
CA GLU A 81 0.37 -0.60 8.80
C GLU A 81 -1.10 -1.00 9.00
N TYR A 82 -1.47 -2.27 8.78
CA TYR A 82 -2.86 -2.75 8.86
C TYR A 82 -3.25 -3.37 10.20
N LEU A 83 -2.31 -3.99 10.93
CA LEU A 83 -2.61 -4.56 12.25
C LEU A 83 -2.97 -3.48 13.27
N GLY A 84 -2.29 -2.33 13.24
CA GLY A 84 -2.54 -1.26 14.19
C GLY A 84 -3.97 -0.72 14.14
N PRO A 85 -4.48 -0.26 13.00
CA PRO A 85 -5.86 0.19 12.89
C PRO A 85 -6.87 -0.87 13.35
N LEU A 86 -6.65 -2.14 12.99
CA LEU A 86 -7.50 -3.25 13.44
C LEU A 86 -7.56 -3.34 14.96
N PHE A 87 -6.41 -3.43 15.64
CA PHE A 87 -6.36 -3.55 17.10
C PHE A 87 -6.87 -2.29 17.79
N ILE A 88 -6.45 -1.11 17.31
CA ILE A 88 -6.84 0.18 17.88
C ILE A 88 -8.37 0.34 17.82
N TYR A 89 -9.00 0.08 16.68
CA TYR A 89 -10.46 0.19 16.58
C TYR A 89 -11.17 -0.73 17.57
N LEU A 90 -10.71 -1.98 17.70
CA LEU A 90 -11.28 -2.94 18.65
C LEU A 90 -11.15 -2.47 20.12
N LEU A 91 -10.06 -1.81 20.49
CA LEU A 91 -9.90 -1.22 21.82
C LEU A 91 -10.98 -0.17 22.12
N PHE A 92 -11.30 0.69 21.16
CA PHE A 92 -12.38 1.68 21.31
C PHE A 92 -13.76 1.01 21.27
N TYR A 93 -13.98 0.01 20.42
CA TYR A 93 -15.25 -0.72 20.35
C TYR A 93 -15.59 -1.43 21.65
N PHE A 94 -14.63 -2.13 22.25
CA PHE A 94 -14.81 -2.77 23.56
C PHE A 94 -14.75 -1.80 24.73
N ARG A 95 -14.54 -0.50 24.48
CA ARG A 95 -14.43 0.54 25.51
C ARG A 95 -13.44 0.13 26.61
N ALA A 96 -12.22 -0.20 26.19
CA ALA A 96 -11.18 -0.64 27.10
C ALA A 96 -10.95 0.42 28.22
N PRO A 97 -10.48 0.00 29.41
CA PRO A 97 -10.25 0.91 30.53
C PRO A 97 -9.41 2.12 30.13
N TYR A 98 -9.69 3.28 30.74
CA TYR A 98 -9.00 4.56 30.51
C TYR A 98 -9.28 5.26 29.17
N ILE A 99 -10.11 4.71 28.29
CA ILE A 99 -10.52 5.36 27.03
C ILE A 99 -11.71 6.31 27.26
N TYR A 100 -12.75 5.81 27.92
CA TYR A 100 -13.97 6.55 28.26
C TYR A 100 -14.16 6.60 29.79
N SER A 101 -15.25 7.20 30.25
CA SER A 101 -15.60 7.25 31.66
C SER A 101 -15.68 5.86 32.29
N HIS A 102 -15.37 5.75 33.58
CA HIS A 102 -15.37 4.47 34.31
C HIS A 102 -16.71 3.70 34.24
N GLN A 103 -17.82 4.40 34.05
CA GLN A 103 -19.16 3.82 33.93
C GLN A 103 -19.40 3.13 32.58
N ASP A 104 -18.59 3.47 31.56
CA ASP A 104 -18.73 2.98 30.19
C ASP A 104 -17.74 1.86 29.84
N VAL A 105 -16.92 1.43 30.81
CA VAL A 105 -15.92 0.40 30.60
C VAL A 105 -16.59 -0.93 30.26
N PHE A 106 -16.22 -1.53 29.13
CA PHE A 106 -16.80 -2.76 28.58
C PHE A 106 -18.33 -2.74 28.33
N THR A 107 -18.95 -1.57 28.25
CA THR A 107 -20.36 -1.48 27.86
C THR A 107 -20.51 -1.52 26.34
N SER A 108 -21.59 -2.12 25.86
CA SER A 108 -21.92 -2.14 24.42
C SER A 108 -22.80 -0.95 24.06
N SER A 109 -22.63 -0.43 22.83
CA SER A 109 -23.55 0.57 22.28
C SER A 109 -24.93 -0.06 22.02
N PRO A 110 -26.04 0.64 22.31
CA PRO A 110 -27.39 0.16 21.97
C PRO A 110 -27.68 0.23 20.47
N TYR A 111 -26.87 0.96 19.70
CA TYR A 111 -27.11 1.20 18.28
C TYR A 111 -26.42 0.14 17.42
N SER A 112 -27.20 -0.58 16.61
CA SER A 112 -26.73 -1.61 15.68
C SER A 112 -25.66 -1.10 14.71
N VAL A 113 -25.76 0.17 14.28
CA VAL A 113 -24.80 0.82 13.38
C VAL A 113 -23.37 0.84 13.93
N VAL A 114 -23.17 0.91 15.24
CA VAL A 114 -21.84 0.89 15.86
C VAL A 114 -21.21 -0.50 15.72
N THR A 115 -22.00 -1.56 15.96
CA THR A 115 -21.56 -2.94 15.75
C THR A 115 -21.31 -3.24 14.27
N LEU A 116 -22.17 -2.75 13.37
CA LEU A 116 -21.95 -2.85 11.93
C LEU A 116 -20.69 -2.10 11.49
N ALA A 117 -20.43 -0.91 12.04
CA ALA A 117 -19.23 -0.15 11.75
C ALA A 117 -17.97 -0.88 12.20
N CYS A 118 -17.99 -1.50 13.38
CA CYS A 118 -16.93 -2.36 13.87
C CYS A 118 -16.69 -3.56 12.94
N ALA A 119 -17.77 -4.25 12.53
CA ALA A 119 -17.70 -5.37 11.60
C ALA A 119 -17.10 -4.94 10.25
N CYS A 120 -17.57 -3.85 9.65
CA CYS A 120 -17.06 -3.32 8.39
C CYS A 120 -15.58 -2.95 8.48
N HIS A 121 -15.18 -2.19 9.51
CA HIS A 121 -13.78 -1.79 9.70
C HIS A 121 -12.88 -3.02 9.92
N THR A 122 -13.31 -3.96 10.75
CA THR A 122 -12.59 -5.21 11.01
C THR A 122 -12.43 -6.03 9.74
N CYS A 123 -13.51 -6.27 9.00
CA CYS A 123 -13.49 -7.00 7.74
C CYS A 123 -12.58 -6.33 6.69
N HIS A 124 -12.62 -5.00 6.58
CA HIS A 124 -11.73 -4.24 5.70
C HIS A 124 -10.25 -4.50 6.00
N TYR A 125 -9.83 -4.33 7.26
CA TYR A 125 -8.42 -4.53 7.63
C TYR A 125 -8.00 -5.99 7.60
N ILE A 126 -8.87 -6.94 7.98
CA ILE A 126 -8.60 -8.38 7.84
C ILE A 126 -8.39 -8.75 6.37
N LYS A 127 -9.28 -8.29 5.48
CA LYS A 127 -9.09 -8.47 4.03
C LYS A 127 -7.75 -7.90 3.58
N ARG A 128 -7.39 -6.67 3.97
CA ARG A 128 -6.09 -6.07 3.60
C ARG A 128 -4.90 -6.86 4.12
N LEU A 129 -4.98 -7.45 5.31
CA LEU A 129 -3.96 -8.36 5.84
C LEU A 129 -3.85 -9.63 5.00
N ILE A 130 -4.98 -10.26 4.66
CA ILE A 130 -5.02 -11.43 3.78
C ILE A 130 -4.42 -11.09 2.42
N GLU A 131 -4.80 -9.96 1.82
CA GLU A 131 -4.26 -9.52 0.54
C GLU A 131 -2.75 -9.27 0.59
N ALA A 132 -2.25 -8.64 1.65
CA ALA A 132 -0.82 -8.38 1.81
C ALA A 132 0.00 -9.68 1.90
N ILE A 133 -0.56 -10.74 2.51
CA ILE A 133 0.12 -12.03 2.68
C ILE A 133 0.00 -12.89 1.41
N PHE A 134 -1.20 -12.98 0.83
CA PHE A 134 -1.53 -14.00 -0.17
C PHE A 134 -1.71 -13.47 -1.59
N VAL A 135 -2.08 -12.19 -1.77
CA VAL A 135 -2.42 -11.63 -3.08
C VAL A 135 -1.34 -10.70 -3.62
N HIS A 136 -0.72 -9.88 -2.77
CA HIS A 136 0.23 -8.88 -3.21
C HIS A 136 1.60 -9.49 -3.50
N ARG A 137 1.99 -9.47 -4.78
CA ARG A 137 3.39 -9.67 -5.19
C ARG A 137 4.14 -8.35 -5.15
N PHE A 138 4.87 -8.13 -4.07
CA PHE A 138 5.80 -7.01 -3.95
C PHE A 138 7.06 -7.29 -4.79
N SER A 139 7.57 -6.28 -5.49
CA SER A 139 8.85 -6.38 -6.19
C SER A 139 10.01 -6.44 -5.18
N HIS A 140 11.18 -6.90 -5.61
CA HIS A 140 12.40 -6.85 -4.79
C HIS A 140 12.68 -5.39 -4.41
N GLY A 141 12.59 -5.11 -3.12
CA GLY A 141 12.69 -3.76 -2.57
C GLY A 141 12.36 -3.77 -1.08
N THR A 142 12.93 -2.81 -0.38
CA THR A 142 12.73 -2.62 1.05
C THR A 142 12.38 -1.18 1.36
N MET A 143 11.82 -0.95 2.53
CA MET A 143 11.47 0.39 3.00
C MET A 143 12.29 0.76 4.26
N PRO A 144 12.79 2.00 4.36
CA PRO A 144 13.49 2.45 5.56
C PRO A 144 12.58 2.43 6.79
N LEU A 145 13.11 1.92 7.92
CA LEU A 145 12.33 1.75 9.16
C LEU A 145 11.65 3.05 9.65
N ARG A 146 12.35 4.18 9.54
CA ARG A 146 11.80 5.49 9.95
C ARG A 146 10.54 5.87 9.17
N THR A 147 10.45 5.49 7.90
CA THR A 147 9.29 5.80 7.06
C THR A 147 8.10 4.92 7.45
N ILE A 148 8.34 3.68 7.84
CA ILE A 148 7.29 2.76 8.32
C ILE A 148 6.65 3.31 9.60
N VAL A 149 7.47 3.76 10.56
CA VAL A 149 6.95 4.35 11.81
C VAL A 149 6.03 5.54 11.51
N ARG A 150 6.43 6.43 10.60
CA ARG A 150 5.60 7.57 10.20
C ARG A 150 4.27 7.13 9.56
N ASN A 151 4.32 6.14 8.68
CA ASN A 151 3.10 5.60 8.05
C ASN A 151 2.18 4.94 9.08
N CYS A 152 2.73 4.14 9.99
CA CYS A 152 1.98 3.51 11.06
C CYS A 152 1.30 4.57 11.92
N VAL A 153 2.05 5.54 12.46
CA VAL A 153 1.48 6.63 13.27
C VAL A 153 0.33 7.33 12.53
N TYR A 154 0.49 7.61 11.23
CA TYR A 154 -0.56 8.21 10.41
C TYR A 154 -1.83 7.35 10.39
N TYR A 155 -1.75 6.09 9.95
CA TYR A 155 -2.92 5.21 9.85
C TYR A 155 -3.55 4.89 11.20
N TRP A 156 -2.72 4.69 12.21
CA TRP A 156 -3.13 4.33 13.56
C TRP A 156 -3.85 5.48 14.24
N ALA A 157 -3.36 6.72 14.09
CA ALA A 157 -4.01 7.91 14.63
C ALA A 157 -5.36 8.19 13.97
N PHE A 158 -5.47 8.05 12.64
CA PHE A 158 -6.76 8.22 11.96
C PHE A 158 -7.77 7.15 12.39
N SER A 159 -7.32 5.89 12.54
CA SER A 159 -8.16 4.81 13.06
C SER A 159 -8.62 5.06 14.50
N ALA A 160 -7.72 5.52 15.37
CA ALA A 160 -8.08 5.93 16.74
C ALA A 160 -9.10 7.08 16.73
N TRP A 161 -8.89 8.09 15.88
CA TRP A 161 -9.77 9.25 15.80
C TRP A 161 -11.18 8.87 15.37
N LEU A 162 -11.34 8.10 14.29
CA LEU A 162 -12.66 7.64 13.86
C LEU A 162 -13.30 6.69 14.89
N ALA A 163 -12.52 5.78 15.48
CA ALA A 163 -13.04 4.78 16.40
C ALA A 163 -13.51 5.43 17.71
N PHE A 164 -12.80 6.47 18.18
CA PHE A 164 -13.19 7.24 19.34
C PHE A 164 -14.59 7.82 19.21
N TYR A 165 -14.91 8.46 18.07
CA TYR A 165 -16.21 9.10 17.87
C TYR A 165 -17.33 8.11 17.56
N ILE A 166 -17.08 7.07 16.76
CA ILE A 166 -18.10 6.06 16.44
C ILE A 166 -18.52 5.27 17.69
N ASN A 167 -17.57 4.93 18.55
CA ASN A 167 -17.83 4.08 19.72
C ASN A 167 -18.13 4.88 21.01
N HIS A 168 -18.08 6.20 20.94
CA HIS A 168 -18.34 7.09 22.08
C HIS A 168 -19.73 6.82 22.68
N PRO A 169 -19.89 6.83 24.03
CA PRO A 169 -21.20 6.68 24.67
C PRO A 169 -22.26 7.69 24.22
N LEU A 170 -21.82 8.88 23.80
CA LEU A 170 -22.66 9.96 23.27
C LEU A 170 -22.87 9.91 21.74
N TYR A 171 -22.50 8.81 21.08
CA TYR A 171 -22.72 8.66 19.65
C TYR A 171 -24.21 8.71 19.31
N THR A 172 -24.59 9.52 18.33
CA THR A 172 -25.96 9.60 17.83
C THR A 172 -26.07 8.82 16.51
N PRO A 173 -27.11 7.98 16.35
CA PRO A 173 -27.31 7.21 15.13
C PRO A 173 -27.59 8.13 13.91
N PRO A 174 -27.40 7.62 12.69
CA PRO A 174 -27.64 8.37 11.46
C PRO A 174 -29.09 8.88 11.35
N SER A 175 -29.26 10.08 10.81
CA SER A 175 -30.54 10.81 10.82
C SER A 175 -31.60 10.21 9.91
N TYR A 176 -31.21 9.48 8.86
CA TYR A 176 -32.15 8.80 7.95
C TYR A 176 -32.37 7.32 8.32
N GLY A 177 -31.92 6.88 9.51
CA GLY A 177 -32.22 5.57 10.09
C GLY A 177 -31.65 4.38 9.32
N ASP A 178 -32.27 3.22 9.50
CA ASP A 178 -31.76 1.92 9.01
C ASP A 178 -31.67 1.84 7.49
N MET A 179 -32.50 2.58 6.76
CA MET A 179 -32.44 2.60 5.30
C MET A 179 -31.09 3.15 4.81
N GLN A 180 -30.63 4.27 5.38
CA GLN A 180 -29.31 4.83 5.10
C GLN A 180 -28.20 3.83 5.45
N VAL A 181 -28.29 3.20 6.62
CA VAL A 181 -27.30 2.21 7.08
C VAL A 181 -27.22 1.03 6.12
N ASN A 182 -28.36 0.45 5.73
CA ASN A 182 -28.41 -0.73 4.87
C ASN A 182 -27.92 -0.46 3.45
N TYR A 183 -28.32 0.66 2.84
CA TYR A 183 -27.80 1.03 1.51
C TYR A 183 -26.30 1.33 1.55
N ALA A 184 -25.84 2.04 2.57
CA ALA A 184 -24.42 2.32 2.74
C ALA A 184 -23.61 1.03 2.96
N LEU A 185 -24.12 0.08 3.75
CA LEU A 185 -23.52 -1.23 3.95
C LEU A 185 -23.44 -2.03 2.64
N ALA A 186 -24.51 -2.03 1.83
CA ALA A 186 -24.51 -2.71 0.54
C ALA A 186 -23.44 -2.14 -0.40
N ILE A 187 -23.32 -0.81 -0.47
CA ILE A 187 -22.28 -0.13 -1.27
C ILE A 187 -20.90 -0.46 -0.73
N PHE A 188 -20.71 -0.45 0.60
CA PHE A 188 -19.45 -0.81 1.25
C PHE A 188 -18.99 -2.21 0.84
N VAL A 189 -19.88 -3.21 0.93
CA VAL A 189 -19.57 -4.60 0.56
C VAL A 189 -19.23 -4.71 -0.92
N LEU A 190 -20.00 -4.06 -1.81
CA LEU A 190 -19.72 -4.05 -3.25
C LEU A 190 -18.34 -3.43 -3.54
N CYS A 191 -17.98 -2.35 -2.84
CA CYS A 191 -16.68 -1.72 -2.97
C CYS A 191 -15.55 -2.61 -2.45
N GLU A 192 -15.72 -3.30 -1.33
CA GLU A 192 -14.70 -4.22 -0.80
C GLU A 192 -14.43 -5.39 -1.74
N LEU A 193 -15.48 -6.00 -2.28
CA LEU A 193 -15.40 -7.08 -3.27
C LEU A 193 -14.77 -6.60 -4.58
N GLY A 194 -15.12 -5.37 -5.00
CA GLY A 194 -14.54 -4.73 -6.17
C GLY A 194 -13.05 -4.49 -6.01
N ASN A 195 -12.64 -3.88 -4.91
CA ASN A 195 -11.24 -3.62 -4.58
C ASN A 195 -10.42 -4.94 -4.54
N PHE A 196 -10.94 -5.98 -3.88
CA PHE A 196 -10.31 -7.30 -3.86
C PHE A 196 -10.16 -7.90 -5.27
N SER A 197 -11.22 -7.84 -6.07
CA SER A 197 -11.21 -8.32 -7.46
C SER A 197 -10.13 -7.62 -8.30
N ILE A 198 -9.94 -6.31 -8.10
CA ILE A 198 -8.86 -5.56 -8.76
C ILE A 198 -7.48 -6.04 -8.29
N HIS A 199 -7.28 -6.23 -6.98
CA HIS A 199 -6.00 -6.72 -6.46
C HIS A 199 -5.63 -8.10 -7.02
N VAL A 200 -6.60 -9.01 -7.11
CA VAL A 200 -6.39 -10.32 -7.75
C VAL A 200 -6.05 -10.16 -9.24
N ALA A 201 -6.76 -9.31 -9.98
CA ALA A 201 -6.46 -9.06 -11.39
C ALA A 201 -5.04 -8.49 -11.59
N LEU A 202 -4.61 -7.55 -10.73
CA LEU A 202 -3.27 -6.99 -10.75
C LEU A 202 -2.19 -8.01 -10.40
N ASN A 203 -2.49 -8.94 -9.50
CA ASN A 203 -1.58 -10.04 -9.16
C ASN A 203 -1.40 -11.01 -10.35
N ASN A 204 -2.49 -11.40 -11.00
CA ASN A 204 -2.46 -12.29 -12.17
C ASN A 204 -1.65 -11.67 -13.32
N LEU A 205 -1.80 -10.36 -13.55
CA LEU A 205 -1.02 -9.63 -14.55
C LEU A 205 0.50 -9.73 -14.29
N LYS A 206 0.92 -9.66 -13.01
CA LYS A 206 2.32 -9.83 -12.62
C LYS A 206 2.80 -11.27 -12.76
N ALA A 207 1.92 -12.25 -12.58
CA ALA A 207 2.26 -13.67 -12.75
C ALA A 207 2.52 -14.02 -14.23
N GLU A 208 1.73 -13.46 -15.15
CA GLU A 208 1.80 -13.72 -16.58
C GLU A 208 2.95 -12.98 -17.29
N GLY A 209 3.38 -11.82 -16.78
CA GLY A 209 4.32 -10.92 -17.46
C GLY A 209 5.81 -11.29 -17.36
N GLY A 210 6.20 -12.25 -16.51
CA GLY A 210 7.62 -12.48 -16.18
C GLY A 210 8.36 -11.21 -15.69
N PRO A 211 9.66 -11.28 -15.40
CA PRO A 211 10.43 -10.12 -14.90
C PRO A 211 10.61 -8.99 -15.92
N LYS A 212 10.38 -9.27 -17.22
CA LYS A 212 10.77 -8.38 -18.33
C LYS A 212 9.61 -7.78 -19.13
N CYS A 213 8.38 -8.30 -19.06
CA CYS A 213 7.23 -7.71 -19.76
C CYS A 213 6.30 -6.99 -18.78
N ARG A 214 6.55 -5.70 -18.61
CA ARG A 214 5.62 -4.78 -17.94
C ARG A 214 4.40 -4.60 -18.85
N ARG A 215 3.20 -4.82 -18.32
CA ARG A 215 1.91 -4.62 -19.02
C ARG A 215 1.00 -3.75 -18.14
N PHE A 216 0.01 -3.12 -18.75
CA PHE A 216 -1.05 -2.43 -18.01
C PHE A 216 -2.31 -3.31 -17.92
N PRO A 217 -3.15 -3.16 -16.88
CA PRO A 217 -4.30 -4.02 -16.67
C PRO A 217 -5.45 -3.73 -17.64
N HIS A 218 -6.15 -4.80 -18.01
CA HIS A 218 -7.34 -4.80 -18.85
C HIS A 218 -8.54 -5.41 -18.10
N PRO A 219 -9.76 -5.01 -18.46
CA PRO A 219 -10.97 -5.63 -17.94
C PRO A 219 -11.05 -7.11 -18.32
N THR A 220 -11.60 -7.91 -17.42
CA THR A 220 -11.75 -9.37 -17.55
C THR A 220 -13.24 -9.74 -17.60
N LYS A 221 -13.56 -11.04 -17.58
CA LYS A 221 -14.94 -11.53 -17.45
C LYS A 221 -15.61 -11.11 -16.13
N ASN A 222 -14.84 -10.78 -15.09
CA ASN A 222 -15.38 -10.32 -13.82
C ASN A 222 -15.87 -8.85 -13.96
N PRO A 223 -17.15 -8.54 -13.70
CA PRO A 223 -17.70 -7.19 -13.86
C PRO A 223 -17.02 -6.14 -12.98
N PHE A 224 -16.48 -6.51 -11.81
CA PHE A 224 -15.72 -5.59 -10.97
C PHE A 224 -14.44 -5.06 -11.64
N THR A 225 -13.93 -5.78 -12.64
CA THR A 225 -12.73 -5.36 -13.40
C THR A 225 -13.07 -4.45 -14.58
N TRP A 226 -14.35 -4.29 -14.93
CA TRP A 226 -14.77 -3.44 -16.06
C TRP A 226 -14.47 -1.96 -15.83
N LEU A 227 -14.26 -1.57 -14.58
CA LEU A 227 -13.81 -0.22 -14.26
C LEU A 227 -12.46 0.12 -14.93
N PHE A 228 -11.65 -0.87 -15.32
CA PHE A 228 -10.45 -0.65 -16.15
C PHE A 228 -10.75 -0.09 -17.54
N PHE A 229 -11.99 -0.14 -18.06
CA PHE A 229 -12.33 0.60 -19.28
C PHE A 229 -12.20 2.11 -19.08
N PHE A 230 -12.52 2.60 -17.87
CA PHE A 230 -12.67 4.02 -17.59
C PHE A 230 -11.54 4.59 -16.75
N VAL A 231 -10.96 3.81 -15.85
CA VAL A 231 -9.94 4.30 -14.90
C VAL A 231 -8.70 3.42 -14.84
N SER A 232 -7.60 4.05 -14.44
CA SER A 232 -6.27 3.44 -14.40
C SER A 232 -6.02 2.70 -13.10
N CYS A 233 -6.58 3.21 -11.99
CA CYS A 233 -6.42 2.66 -10.65
C CYS A 233 -7.79 2.37 -9.99
N PRO A 234 -8.57 1.40 -10.52
CA PRO A 234 -9.90 1.11 -10.00
C PRO A 234 -9.91 0.58 -8.56
N ASN A 235 -8.80 0.01 -8.08
CA ASN A 235 -8.64 -0.35 -6.67
C ASN A 235 -8.82 0.87 -5.76
N TYR A 236 -8.25 2.02 -6.15
CA TYR A 236 -8.43 3.27 -5.40
C TYR A 236 -9.84 3.82 -5.52
N THR A 237 -10.50 3.67 -6.68
CA THR A 237 -11.91 4.06 -6.84
C THR A 237 -12.82 3.28 -5.87
N TYR A 238 -12.64 1.97 -5.80
CA TYR A 238 -13.39 1.13 -4.87
C TYR A 238 -13.05 1.43 -3.42
N GLU A 239 -11.78 1.67 -3.09
CA GLU A 239 -11.35 2.07 -1.74
C GLU A 239 -12.05 3.37 -1.29
N VAL A 240 -12.07 4.39 -2.16
CA VAL A 240 -12.76 5.66 -1.89
C VAL A 240 -14.26 5.42 -1.71
N GLY A 241 -14.88 4.57 -2.53
CA GLY A 241 -16.29 4.21 -2.41
C GLY A 241 -16.61 3.49 -1.09
N ALA A 242 -15.73 2.60 -0.62
CA ALA A 242 -15.85 1.94 0.68
C ALA A 242 -15.82 2.97 1.82
N TRP A 243 -14.83 3.87 1.85
CA TRP A 243 -14.74 4.88 2.91
C TRP A 243 -15.86 5.94 2.84
N ALA A 244 -16.30 6.32 1.64
CA ALA A 244 -17.44 7.21 1.46
C ALA A 244 -18.75 6.58 1.94
N SER A 245 -19.01 5.33 1.58
CA SER A 245 -20.17 4.60 2.10
C SER A 245 -20.08 4.38 3.61
N PHE A 246 -18.89 4.09 4.16
CA PHE A 246 -18.69 4.01 5.61
C PHE A 246 -18.96 5.34 6.33
N SER A 247 -18.62 6.47 5.69
CA SER A 247 -18.92 7.83 6.18
C SER A 247 -20.43 8.09 6.18
N VAL A 248 -21.14 7.68 5.14
CA VAL A 248 -22.61 7.75 5.07
C VAL A 248 -23.25 6.83 6.11
N MET A 249 -22.76 5.61 6.26
CA MET A 249 -23.29 4.61 7.20
C MET A 249 -23.21 5.11 8.65
N THR A 250 -22.08 5.70 9.03
CA THR A 250 -21.83 6.16 10.40
C THR A 250 -22.26 7.59 10.66
N GLN A 251 -22.50 8.38 9.60
CA GLN A 251 -22.79 9.82 9.64
C GLN A 251 -21.84 10.59 10.59
N CYS A 252 -20.55 10.23 10.54
CA CYS A 252 -19.55 10.71 11.48
C CYS A 252 -18.53 11.63 10.77
N LEU A 253 -18.40 12.87 11.24
CA LEU A 253 -17.56 13.90 10.61
C LEU A 253 -16.06 13.50 10.50
N PRO A 254 -15.41 12.96 11.56
CA PRO A 254 -14.04 12.43 11.44
C PRO A 254 -13.86 11.41 10.31
N VAL A 255 -14.85 10.55 10.08
CA VAL A 255 -14.82 9.55 9.01
C VAL A 255 -14.88 10.24 7.65
N ALA A 256 -15.77 11.22 7.47
CA ALA A 256 -15.87 11.98 6.23
C ALA A 256 -14.58 12.77 5.92
N LEU A 257 -13.95 13.37 6.94
CA LEU A 257 -12.66 14.05 6.80
C LEU A 257 -11.55 13.09 6.42
N PHE A 258 -11.49 11.91 7.06
CA PHE A 258 -10.54 10.86 6.70
C PHE A 258 -10.74 10.43 5.24
N THR A 259 -11.97 10.15 4.82
CA THR A 259 -12.30 9.79 3.43
C THR A 259 -11.81 10.84 2.45
N PHE A 260 -12.02 12.12 2.74
CA PHE A 260 -11.58 13.22 1.89
C PHE A 260 -10.05 13.29 1.77
N LEU A 261 -9.32 13.19 2.89
CA LEU A 261 -7.86 13.20 2.89
C LEU A 261 -7.28 11.97 2.17
N ALA A 262 -7.87 10.79 2.41
CA ALA A 262 -7.51 9.55 1.74
C ALA A 262 -7.75 9.63 0.23
N PHE A 263 -8.86 10.25 -0.19
CA PHE A 263 -9.16 10.50 -1.59
C PHE A 263 -8.11 11.39 -2.28
N ILE A 264 -7.69 12.48 -1.63
CA ILE A 264 -6.61 13.34 -2.15
C ILE A 264 -5.32 12.55 -2.33
N GLN A 265 -4.91 11.82 -1.30
CA GLN A 265 -3.67 11.05 -1.32
C GLN A 265 -3.67 9.97 -2.41
N MET A 266 -4.77 9.22 -2.54
CA MET A 266 -4.93 8.21 -3.58
C MET A 266 -4.99 8.81 -4.98
N THR A 267 -5.59 10.00 -5.14
CA THR A 267 -5.62 10.72 -6.41
C THR A 267 -4.20 11.10 -6.86
N ILE A 268 -3.35 11.57 -5.95
CA ILE A 268 -1.94 11.89 -6.24
C ILE A 268 -1.22 10.63 -6.75
N TRP A 269 -1.38 9.49 -6.06
CA TRP A 269 -0.79 8.22 -6.48
C TRP A 269 -1.35 7.71 -7.81
N ALA A 270 -2.66 7.84 -8.02
CA ALA A 270 -3.33 7.44 -9.25
C ALA A 270 -2.80 8.23 -10.46
N LYS A 271 -2.68 9.55 -10.32
CA LYS A 271 -2.11 10.43 -11.36
C LYS A 271 -0.67 10.06 -11.70
N GLY A 272 0.13 9.74 -10.69
CA GLY A 272 1.49 9.23 -10.88
C GLY A 272 1.51 7.96 -11.74
N LYS A 273 0.72 6.94 -11.37
CA LYS A 273 0.63 5.69 -12.13
C LYS A 273 0.08 5.88 -13.54
N HIS A 274 -0.98 6.68 -13.69
CA HIS A 274 -1.58 6.98 -14.98
C HIS A 274 -0.55 7.61 -15.94
N LYS A 275 0.21 8.61 -15.46
CA LYS A 275 1.27 9.26 -16.23
C LYS A 275 2.38 8.30 -16.62
N THR A 276 2.73 7.36 -15.74
CA THR A 276 3.69 6.29 -16.06
C THR A 276 3.17 5.40 -17.18
N TYR A 277 1.91 4.92 -17.10
CA TYR A 277 1.33 4.08 -18.16
C TYR A 277 1.24 4.79 -19.51
N SER A 278 0.79 6.04 -19.53
CA SER A 278 0.71 6.83 -20.76
C SER A 278 2.07 7.06 -21.44
N ARG A 279 3.16 7.09 -20.66
CA ARG A 279 4.53 7.23 -21.19
C ARG A 279 5.14 5.89 -21.64
N GLU A 280 4.86 4.82 -20.91
CA GLU A 280 5.45 3.49 -21.15
C GLU A 280 4.75 2.77 -22.32
N PHE A 281 3.43 2.94 -22.47
CA PHE A 281 2.62 2.16 -23.40
C PHE A 281 2.01 3.04 -24.51
N LYS A 282 2.40 2.78 -25.76
CA LYS A 282 1.87 3.50 -26.93
C LYS A 282 0.40 3.20 -27.21
N ASP A 283 -0.06 2.01 -26.84
CA ASP A 283 -1.42 1.50 -26.97
C ASP A 283 -2.32 1.82 -25.76
N TYR A 284 -1.84 2.65 -24.84
CA TYR A 284 -2.62 3.01 -23.65
C TYR A 284 -3.88 3.83 -24.02
N PRO A 285 -5.07 3.46 -23.52
CA PRO A 285 -6.30 4.18 -23.85
C PRO A 285 -6.28 5.63 -23.37
N GLN A 286 -6.42 6.58 -24.30
CA GLN A 286 -6.34 8.02 -23.99
C GLN A 286 -7.51 8.55 -23.16
N LEU A 287 -8.67 7.88 -23.21
CA LEU A 287 -9.87 8.27 -22.46
C LEU A 287 -9.89 7.74 -21.02
N ARG A 288 -8.91 6.91 -20.62
CA ARG A 288 -8.83 6.44 -19.22
C ARG A 288 -8.48 7.59 -18.31
N MET A 289 -9.17 7.69 -17.18
CA MET A 289 -8.87 8.64 -16.12
C MET A 289 -8.02 7.98 -15.02
N PRO A 290 -7.31 8.76 -14.19
CA PRO A 290 -6.61 8.25 -13.02
C PRO A 290 -7.45 7.45 -12.03
N ILE A 291 -8.57 8.00 -11.51
CA ILE A 291 -9.27 7.45 -10.33
C ILE A 291 -10.80 7.51 -10.41
N ILE A 292 -11.43 8.61 -10.83
CA ILE A 292 -12.89 8.71 -10.93
C ILE A 292 -13.28 8.83 -12.40
N PRO A 293 -14.15 7.92 -12.92
CA PRO A 293 -14.65 8.03 -14.28
C PRO A 293 -15.23 9.43 -14.53
N LEU A 294 -14.87 10.04 -15.66
CA LEU A 294 -15.42 11.31 -16.15
C LEU A 294 -15.15 12.55 -15.29
N LEU A 295 -14.39 12.43 -14.20
CA LEU A 295 -14.03 13.56 -13.33
C LEU A 295 -12.52 13.74 -13.22
N LEU A 296 -11.78 12.66 -12.86
CA LEU A 296 -10.41 12.77 -12.35
C LEU A 296 -9.50 11.56 -12.57
#